data_AF-A0A1Q3YY37-F1
#
_entry.id   AF-A0A1Q3YY37-F1
#
_cell.length_a   1.000
_cell.length_b   1.000
_cell.length_c   1.000
_cell.angle_alpha   90.00
_cell.angle_beta   90.00
_cell.angle_gamma   90.00
#
_symmetry.space_group_name_H-M   'P 1'
#
loop_
_entity.id
_entity.type
_entity.pdbx_description
1 polymer ?
#
loop_
_entity_poly.entity_id
_entity_poly.type
_entity_poly.pdbx_seq_one_letter_code
_entity_poly.pdbx_strand_id
1 'polypeptide(L)'
;MLLAGVAAPAAAAPVNYWVQLSYIKLTDDPTPPPKTFVYPMQGSSVEAVMTMCTSEMSLLRLSRHVLDRNLKLQGRWYANGGECVRDRAGNIKMTAGALPKGRN
;
A
#
# COMPACT_ATOMS: atom_id res chain seq x y z
N MET A 1 32.32 -33.18 21.62
CA MET A 1 32.08 -31.94 20.85
C MET A 1 30.60 -31.87 20.53
N LEU A 2 29.81 -31.03 21.23
CA LEU A 2 28.42 -30.78 20.85
C LEU A 2 28.40 -29.68 19.78
N LEU A 3 27.92 -30.00 18.57
CA LEU A 3 27.60 -28.97 17.58
C LEU A 3 26.40 -28.18 18.09
N ALA A 4 26.62 -26.91 18.44
CA ALA A 4 25.57 -25.94 18.67
C ALA A 4 24.80 -25.77 17.34
N GLY A 5 23.59 -26.32 17.29
CA GLY A 5 22.67 -26.11 16.17
C GLY A 5 22.33 -24.64 16.07
N VAL A 6 22.83 -23.99 15.03
CA VAL A 6 22.41 -22.63 14.67
C VAL A 6 20.95 -22.74 14.26
N ALA A 7 20.03 -22.26 15.10
CA ALA A 7 18.62 -22.21 14.76
C ALA A 7 18.49 -21.42 13.46
N ALA A 8 17.93 -22.04 12.42
CA ALA A 8 17.62 -21.35 11.18
C ALA A 8 16.79 -20.11 11.52
N PRO A 9 17.05 -18.94 10.90
CA PRO A 9 16.24 -17.76 11.15
C PRO A 9 14.79 -18.13 10.91
N ALA A 10 13.96 -17.99 11.94
CA ALA A 10 12.54 -18.30 11.86
C ALA A 10 11.99 -17.48 10.68
N ALA A 11 11.61 -18.16 9.61
CA ALA A 11 11.05 -17.51 8.44
C ALA A 11 9.82 -16.75 8.92
N ALA A 12 9.84 -15.43 8.76
CA ALA A 12 8.75 -14.59 9.24
C ALA A 12 7.44 -15.04 8.57
N ALA A 13 6.40 -15.19 9.38
CA ALA A 13 5.11 -15.66 8.89
C ALA A 13 4.46 -14.57 8.00
N PRO A 14 3.78 -14.95 6.90
CA PRO A 14 3.07 -14.00 6.07
C PRO A 14 2.05 -13.21 6.90
N VAL A 15 1.97 -11.91 6.66
CA VAL A 15 1.03 -11.02 7.37
C VAL A 15 0.01 -10.45 6.41
N ASN A 16 -1.24 -10.41 6.84
CA ASN A 16 -2.30 -9.73 6.10
C ASN A 16 -2.33 -8.25 6.50
N TYR A 17 -2.45 -7.38 5.53
CA TYR A 17 -2.60 -5.94 5.73
C TYR A 17 -3.58 -5.36 4.72
N TRP A 18 -4.08 -4.17 4.99
CA TRP A 18 -5.06 -3.50 4.13
C TRP A 18 -4.49 -2.20 3.60
N VAL A 19 -4.68 -1.96 2.30
CA VAL A 19 -4.36 -0.69 1.67
C VAL A 19 -5.65 0.06 1.41
N GLN A 20 -5.87 1.16 2.13
CA GLN A 20 -6.93 2.11 1.83
C GLN A 20 -6.41 3.16 0.85
N LEU A 21 -6.98 3.18 -0.34
CA LEU A 21 -6.63 4.10 -1.40
C LEU A 21 -7.75 5.10 -1.54
N SER A 22 -7.40 6.39 -1.55
CA SER A 22 -8.33 7.42 -1.97
C SER A 22 -7.79 8.05 -3.24
N TYR A 23 -8.64 8.29 -4.24
CA TYR A 23 -8.25 8.95 -5.47
C TYR A 23 -9.37 9.85 -5.98
N ILE A 24 -8.99 10.92 -6.67
CA ILE A 24 -9.90 11.78 -7.41
C ILE A 24 -9.62 11.54 -8.88
N LYS A 25 -10.63 11.08 -9.63
CA LYS A 25 -10.54 10.99 -11.08
C LYS A 25 -10.84 12.37 -11.66
N LEU A 26 -9.90 12.93 -12.40
CA LEU A 26 -10.14 14.18 -13.12
C LEU A 26 -11.06 13.88 -14.30
N THR A 27 -12.25 14.46 -14.23
CA THR A 27 -13.25 14.51 -15.30
C THR A 27 -13.47 15.97 -15.69
N ASP A 28 -14.38 16.24 -16.62
CA ASP A 28 -14.76 17.61 -16.97
C ASP A 28 -15.53 18.33 -15.84
N ASP A 29 -15.93 17.59 -14.80
CA ASP A 29 -16.39 18.12 -13.52
C ASP A 29 -15.25 18.89 -12.81
N PRO A 30 -15.46 20.16 -12.42
CA PRO A 30 -14.46 20.95 -11.72
C PRO A 30 -14.16 20.48 -10.28
N THR A 31 -15.06 19.69 -9.65
CA THR A 31 -14.89 19.23 -8.26
C THR A 31 -15.36 17.78 -8.06
N PRO A 32 -14.73 16.79 -8.72
CA PRO A 32 -15.16 15.41 -8.59
C PRO A 32 -14.88 14.90 -7.16
N PRO A 33 -15.84 14.18 -6.53
CA PRO A 33 -15.66 13.69 -5.18
C PRO A 33 -14.57 12.60 -5.11
N PRO A 34 -13.80 12.52 -4.01
CA PRO A 34 -12.82 11.46 -3.82
C PRO A 34 -13.51 10.10 -3.69
N LYS A 35 -12.93 9.09 -4.34
CA LYS A 35 -13.34 7.69 -4.21
C LYS A 35 -12.37 6.96 -3.31
N THR A 36 -12.89 6.21 -2.35
CA THR A 36 -12.09 5.39 -1.43
C THR A 36 -12.32 3.90 -1.70
N PHE A 37 -11.25 3.13 -1.67
CA PHE A 37 -11.26 1.68 -1.86
C PHE A 37 -10.29 1.03 -0.88
N VAL A 38 -10.66 -0.11 -0.29
CA VAL A 38 -9.80 -0.89 0.61
C VAL A 38 -9.45 -2.20 -0.07
N TYR A 39 -8.16 -2.49 -0.19
CA TYR A 39 -7.65 -3.70 -0.82
C TYR A 39 -6.86 -4.55 0.17
N PRO A 40 -7.25 -5.82 0.42
CA PRO A 40 -6.47 -6.72 1.25
C PRO A 40 -5.22 -7.19 0.49
N MET A 41 -4.09 -7.24 1.18
CA MET A 41 -2.81 -7.69 0.67
C MET A 41 -2.10 -8.59 1.69
N GLN A 42 -1.13 -9.36 1.20
CA GLN A 42 -0.28 -10.20 2.02
C GLN A 42 1.18 -9.76 1.87
N GLY A 43 1.89 -9.63 2.99
CA GLY A 43 3.30 -9.30 3.07
C GLY A 43 4.08 -10.48 3.66
N SER A 44 5.39 -10.49 3.44
CA SER A 44 6.28 -11.55 3.94
C SER A 44 6.53 -11.47 5.44
N SER A 45 6.50 -10.28 6.04
CA SER A 45 6.61 -10.07 7.49
C SER A 45 6.07 -8.70 7.90
N VAL A 46 5.87 -8.51 9.21
CA VAL A 46 5.56 -7.18 9.77
C VAL A 46 6.65 -6.18 9.42
N GLU A 47 7.93 -6.53 9.57
CA GLU A 47 9.05 -5.63 9.26
C GLU A 47 9.10 -5.24 7.79
N ALA A 48 8.83 -6.18 6.88
CA ALA A 48 8.79 -5.89 5.44
C ALA A 48 7.66 -4.90 5.11
N VAL A 49 6.47 -5.10 5.70
CA VAL A 49 5.34 -4.18 5.52
C VAL A 49 5.65 -2.81 6.13
N MET A 50 6.23 -2.76 7.33
CA MET A 50 6.63 -1.50 7.96
C MET A 50 7.78 -0.81 7.23
N THR A 51 8.65 -1.56 6.54
CA THR A 51 9.70 -0.98 5.68
C THR A 51 9.08 -0.28 4.48
N MET A 52 8.00 -0.81 3.89
CA MET A 52 7.26 -0.09 2.85
C MET A 52 6.66 1.23 3.36
N CYS A 53 6.42 1.34 4.67
CA CYS A 53 5.89 2.53 5.33
C CYS A 53 6.95 3.62 5.61
N THR A 54 8.25 3.33 5.49
CA THR A 54 9.30 4.31 5.83
C THR A 54 9.53 5.36 4.74
N SER A 55 9.00 5.14 3.53
CA SER A 55 9.16 6.05 2.40
C SER A 55 7.83 6.35 1.75
N GLU A 56 7.50 7.64 1.66
CA GLU A 56 6.33 8.13 0.92
C GLU A 56 6.33 7.64 -0.53
N MET A 57 7.49 7.55 -1.18
CA MET A 57 7.62 7.04 -2.54
C MET A 57 7.24 5.56 -2.66
N SER A 58 7.53 4.74 -1.65
CA SER A 58 7.12 3.33 -1.62
C SER A 58 5.61 3.21 -1.51
N LEU A 59 4.98 4.02 -0.66
CA LEU A 59 3.52 4.08 -0.53
C LEU A 59 2.85 4.52 -1.83
N LEU A 60 3.38 5.57 -2.49
CA LEU A 60 2.86 6.03 -3.78
C LEU A 60 2.98 4.98 -4.89
N ARG A 61 4.08 4.23 -4.94
CA ARG A 61 4.27 3.12 -5.89
C ARG A 61 3.29 1.98 -5.61
N LEU A 62 3.07 1.63 -4.35
CA LEU A 62 2.10 0.61 -3.94
C LEU A 62 0.69 1.00 -4.38
N SER A 63 0.27 2.24 -4.12
CA SER A 63 -1.03 2.74 -4.58
C SER A 63 -1.21 2.60 -6.08
N ARG A 64 -0.21 3.04 -6.86
CA ARG A 64 -0.30 2.98 -8.31
C ARG A 64 -0.43 1.54 -8.78
N HIS A 65 0.34 0.63 -8.21
CA HIS A 65 0.25 -0.80 -8.51
C HIS A 65 -1.17 -1.33 -8.25
N VAL A 66 -1.73 -1.06 -7.07
CA VAL A 66 -3.06 -1.56 -6.70
C VAL A 66 -4.17 -0.93 -7.57
N LEU A 67 -4.11 0.38 -7.84
CA LEU A 67 -5.10 1.07 -8.67
C LEU A 67 -5.05 0.62 -10.14
N ASP A 68 -3.86 0.52 -10.75
CA ASP A 68 -3.71 0.09 -12.14
C ASP A 68 -4.18 -1.37 -12.32
N ARG A 69 -3.86 -2.27 -11.37
CA ARG A 69 -4.20 -3.70 -11.47
C ARG A 69 -5.68 -3.99 -11.20
N ASN A 70 -6.26 -3.34 -10.19
CA ASN A 70 -7.60 -3.69 -9.70
C ASN A 70 -8.71 -2.83 -10.28
N LEU A 71 -8.47 -1.52 -10.40
CA LEU A 71 -9.48 -0.57 -10.85
C LEU A 71 -9.34 -0.18 -12.33
N LYS A 72 -8.21 -0.55 -12.98
CA LYS A 72 -7.90 -0.23 -14.38
C LYS A 72 -8.19 1.23 -14.72
N LEU A 73 -7.83 2.14 -13.81
CA LEU A 73 -8.17 3.55 -13.92
C LEU A 73 -7.58 4.15 -15.21
N GLN A 74 -8.46 4.52 -16.14
CA GLN A 74 -8.10 5.27 -17.33
C GLN A 74 -8.22 6.78 -17.09
N GLY A 75 -7.37 7.57 -17.74
CA GLY A 75 -7.35 9.03 -17.64
C GLY A 75 -6.46 9.57 -16.51
N ARG A 76 -6.64 10.85 -16.16
CA ARG A 76 -5.86 11.53 -15.12
C ARG A 76 -6.53 11.37 -13.76
N TRP A 77 -5.73 11.15 -12.72
CA TRP A 77 -6.19 11.04 -11.34
C TRP A 77 -5.13 11.58 -10.38
N TYR A 78 -5.56 12.03 -9.22
CA TYR A 78 -4.72 12.53 -8.15
C TYR A 78 -5.01 11.83 -6.83
N ALA A 79 -3.99 11.71 -5.98
CA ALA A 79 -4.21 11.73 -4.55
C ALA A 79 -2.99 12.21 -3.75
N ASN A 80 -3.24 12.46 -2.46
CA ASN A 80 -2.29 13.04 -1.52
C ASN A 80 -1.70 11.98 -0.61
N GLY A 81 -0.37 11.81 -0.70
CA GLY A 81 0.46 11.15 0.31
C GLY A 81 0.03 9.75 0.72
N GLY A 82 0.54 9.28 1.85
CA GLY A 82 0.14 8.01 2.44
C GLY A 82 0.64 7.90 3.87
N GLU A 83 -0.03 7.07 4.65
CA GLU A 83 0.27 6.84 6.06
C GLU A 83 0.17 5.36 6.36
N CYS A 84 0.97 4.87 7.29
CA CYS A 84 0.78 3.54 7.85
C CYS A 84 0.33 3.66 9.30
N VAL A 85 -0.80 3.05 9.61
CA VAL A 85 -1.35 2.96 10.96
C VAL A 85 -1.42 1.49 11.34
N ARG A 86 -0.70 1.12 12.39
CA ARG A 86 -0.89 -0.16 13.05
C ARG A 86 -1.96 0.00 14.12
N ASP A 87 -3.03 -0.79 14.05
CA ASP A 87 -4.05 -0.78 15.08
C ASP A 87 -3.62 -1.60 16.31
N ARG A 88 -4.43 -1.56 17.38
CA ARG A 88 -4.16 -2.30 18.63
C ARG A 88 -4.22 -3.81 18.47
N ALA A 89 -4.90 -4.32 17.43
CA ALA A 89 -4.97 -5.74 17.12
C ALA A 89 -3.75 -6.21 16.29
N GLY A 90 -2.83 -5.29 15.96
CA GLY A 90 -1.63 -5.57 15.20
C GLY A 90 -1.84 -5.54 13.69
N ASN A 91 -3.03 -5.20 13.22
CA ASN A 91 -3.33 -5.03 11.80
C ASN A 91 -2.63 -3.78 11.28
N ILE A 92 -2.16 -3.85 10.03
CA ILE A 92 -1.53 -2.70 9.38
C ILE A 92 -2.51 -2.16 8.34
N LYS A 93 -2.89 -0.89 8.51
CA LYS A 93 -3.65 -0.12 7.53
C LYS A 93 -2.71 0.87 6.86
N MET A 94 -2.59 0.77 5.55
CA MET A 94 -1.81 1.69 4.73
C MET A 94 -2.77 2.59 3.98
N THR A 95 -2.83 3.86 4.33
CA THR A 95 -3.46 4.88 3.48
C THR A 95 -2.44 5.25 2.42
N ALA A 96 -2.79 5.22 1.14
CA ALA A 96 -1.83 5.57 0.12
C ALA A 96 -2.49 6.27 -1.07
N GLY A 97 -1.76 7.25 -1.58
CA GLY A 97 -2.22 8.20 -2.57
C GLY A 97 -1.66 7.91 -3.94
N ALA A 98 -2.19 8.61 -4.93
CA ALA A 98 -2.24 8.12 -6.28
C ALA A 98 -1.49 9.11 -7.19
N LEU A 99 -0.34 8.73 -7.75
CA LEU A 99 0.44 9.58 -8.66
C LEU A 99 -0.26 9.82 -10.01
N PRO A 100 -0.27 11.06 -10.54
CA PRO A 100 -0.82 11.32 -11.86
C PRO A 100 -0.18 10.39 -12.90
N LYS A 101 -1.03 9.68 -13.64
CA LYS A 101 -0.63 8.99 -14.85
C LYS A 101 -0.45 10.06 -15.92
N GLY A 102 0.80 10.40 -16.24
CA GLY A 102 1.12 11.22 -17.41
C GLY A 102 0.47 10.62 -18.65
N ARG A 103 -0.06 11.49 -19.52
CA ARG A 103 -0.48 11.11 -20.87
C ARG A 103 0.76 10.58 -21.57
N ASN A 104 0.77 9.29 -21.93
CA ASN A 104 1.44 8.86 -23.15
C ASN A 104 0.46 9.12 -24.29
#